data_AF-A0A1Z4RN16-F1
#
_entry.id   AF-A0A1Z4RN16-F1
#
_cell.length_a   1.000
_cell.length_b   1.000
_cell.length_c   1.000
_cell.angle_alpha   90.00
_cell.angle_beta   90.00
_cell.angle_gamma   90.00
#
_symmetry.space_group_name_H-M   'P 1'
#
loop_
_entity.id
_entity.type
_entity.pdbx_description
1 polymer ?
#
loop_
_entity_poly.entity_id
_entity_poly.type
_entity_poly.pdbx_seq_one_letter_code
_entity_poly.pdbx_strand_id
1 'polypeptide(L)'
;MKPCTEYLYSFANASITLKIIEHLRNNYQSKLESVIVINLIDCWLVKAKFNSHLALDLTRNIQAFWQEMGIVYQPSAKISEVIEKLEAGESPTKIMNLYQVVVVTCGKPEREEIEIFRDQIVERLGYCPHNMA
;
A
#
# COMPACT_ATOMS: atom_id res chain seq x y z
N MET A 1 -17.45 -18.59 3.57
CA MET A 1 -16.24 -17.79 3.27
C MET A 1 -15.21 -18.08 4.36
N LYS A 2 -14.00 -18.55 4.00
CA LYS A 2 -12.90 -18.63 4.96
C LYS A 2 -12.50 -17.20 5.37
N PRO A 3 -12.28 -16.91 6.67
CA PRO A 3 -11.83 -15.59 7.08
C PRO A 3 -10.43 -15.34 6.52
N CYS A 4 -10.25 -14.23 5.79
CA CYS A 4 -8.96 -13.84 5.23
C CYS A 4 -8.29 -12.83 6.18
N THR A 5 -7.00 -13.01 6.45
CA THR A 5 -6.18 -12.06 7.24
C THR A 5 -5.44 -11.06 6.35
N GLU A 6 -5.52 -11.23 5.03
CA GLU A 6 -4.76 -10.48 4.05
C GLU A 6 -5.69 -9.88 3.00
N TYR A 7 -5.41 -8.63 2.65
CA TYR A 7 -6.21 -7.86 1.70
C TYR A 7 -5.26 -7.16 0.75
N LEU A 8 -5.53 -7.28 -0.55
CA LEU A 8 -4.75 -6.62 -1.60
C LEU A 8 -5.70 -5.84 -2.51
N TYR A 9 -5.54 -4.54 -2.51
CA TYR A 9 -6.39 -3.61 -3.26
C TYR A 9 -5.54 -2.67 -4.10
N SER A 10 -6.11 -2.22 -5.22
CA SER A 10 -5.55 -1.15 -6.03
C SER A 10 -6.38 0.13 -5.86
N PHE A 11 -5.66 1.25 -5.81
CA PHE A 11 -6.19 2.59 -5.68
C PHE A 11 -5.66 3.48 -6.79
N ALA A 12 -6.43 4.49 -7.18
CA ALA A 12 -6.11 5.28 -8.37
C ALA A 12 -4.92 6.24 -8.18
N ASN A 13 -4.65 6.71 -6.96
CA ASN A 13 -3.61 7.70 -6.70
C ASN A 13 -3.15 7.74 -5.23
N ALA A 14 -2.04 8.44 -5.01
CA ALA A 14 -1.43 8.64 -3.69
C ALA A 14 -2.40 9.22 -2.65
N SER A 15 -3.25 10.18 -3.04
CA SER A 15 -4.19 10.83 -2.11
C SER A 15 -5.25 9.86 -1.58
N ILE A 16 -5.75 8.96 -2.42
CA ILE A 16 -6.63 7.87 -1.99
C ILE A 16 -5.85 6.89 -1.10
N THR A 17 -4.65 6.49 -1.52
CA THR A 17 -3.78 5.60 -0.73
C THR A 17 -3.51 6.15 0.67
N LEU A 18 -3.23 7.45 0.80
CA LEU A 18 -3.03 8.11 2.09
C LEU A 18 -4.27 8.00 2.98
N LYS A 19 -5.49 8.20 2.44
CA LYS A 19 -6.74 8.01 3.20
C LYS A 19 -6.90 6.57 3.70
N ILE A 20 -6.51 5.58 2.90
CA ILE A 20 -6.53 4.17 3.31
C ILE A 20 -5.53 3.92 4.45
N ILE A 21 -4.32 4.45 4.34
CA ILE A 21 -3.28 4.31 5.36
C ILE A 21 -3.69 5.00 6.67
N GLU A 22 -4.29 6.19 6.59
CA GLU A 22 -4.88 6.87 7.75
C GLU A 22 -6.00 6.06 8.38
N HIS A 23 -6.91 5.50 7.58
CA HIS A 23 -7.96 4.64 8.10
C HIS A 23 -7.37 3.43 8.83
N LEU A 24 -6.37 2.76 8.25
CA LEU A 24 -5.68 1.63 8.87
C LEU A 24 -5.02 2.03 10.19
N ARG A 25 -4.30 3.15 10.20
CA ARG A 25 -3.61 3.66 11.39
C ARG A 25 -4.60 4.01 12.49
N ASN A 26 -5.62 4.80 12.19
CA ASN A 26 -6.55 5.32 13.19
C ASN A 26 -7.45 4.23 13.80
N ASN A 27 -7.84 3.22 13.02
CA ASN A 27 -8.85 2.25 13.45
C ASN A 27 -8.26 0.87 13.76
N TYR A 28 -7.10 0.52 13.19
CA TYR A 28 -6.61 -0.87 13.17
C TYR A 28 -5.13 -1.05 13.45
N GLN A 29 -4.37 -0.01 13.82
CA GLN A 29 -2.92 -0.12 14.01
C GLN A 29 -2.51 -1.26 14.97
N SER A 30 -3.28 -1.52 16.04
CA SER A 30 -3.01 -2.60 16.99
C SER A 30 -3.30 -4.02 16.47
N LYS A 31 -4.09 -4.12 15.39
CA LYS A 31 -4.49 -5.39 14.76
C LYS A 31 -3.70 -5.67 13.47
N LEU A 32 -2.96 -4.69 12.99
CA LEU A 32 -2.21 -4.75 11.75
C LEU A 32 -0.84 -5.36 12.02
N GLU A 33 -0.48 -6.38 11.24
CA GLU A 33 0.85 -6.98 11.24
C GLU A 33 1.79 -6.16 10.36
N SER A 34 1.35 -5.88 9.13
CA SER A 34 2.12 -5.11 8.16
C SER A 34 1.25 -4.52 7.06
N VAL A 35 1.82 -3.53 6.38
CA VAL A 35 1.33 -2.94 5.15
C VAL A 35 2.47 -2.91 4.14
N ILE A 36 2.15 -3.20 2.90
CA ILE A 36 3.03 -3.01 1.75
C ILE A 36 2.32 -2.07 0.77
N VAL A 37 2.99 -0.99 0.39
CA VAL A 37 2.51 -0.06 -0.65
C VAL A 37 3.45 -0.12 -1.84
N ILE A 38 2.90 -0.48 -3.01
CA ILE A 38 3.63 -0.53 -4.28
C ILE A 38 2.98 0.45 -5.24
N ASN A 39 3.75 1.37 -5.79
CA ASN A 39 3.30 2.19 -6.91
C ASN A 39 3.64 1.49 -8.23
N LEU A 40 2.60 1.24 -9.03
CA LEU A 40 2.70 0.83 -10.42
C LEU A 40 2.35 2.04 -11.30
N ILE A 41 2.62 1.93 -12.61
CA ILE A 41 2.37 3.00 -13.58
C ILE A 41 0.92 3.50 -13.49
N ASP A 42 -0.04 2.59 -13.36
CA ASP A 42 -1.47 2.92 -13.46
C ASP A 42 -2.22 2.86 -12.12
N CYS A 43 -1.59 2.38 -11.04
CA CYS A 43 -2.28 2.23 -9.76
C CYS A 43 -1.33 2.13 -8.56
N TRP A 44 -1.91 2.28 -7.38
CA TRP A 44 -1.26 2.11 -6.10
C TRP A 44 -1.80 0.86 -5.42
N LEU A 45 -0.95 -0.14 -5.23
CA LEU A 45 -1.32 -1.35 -4.51
C LEU A 45 -1.10 -1.15 -3.02
N VAL A 46 -2.06 -1.60 -2.21
CA VAL A 46 -1.90 -1.72 -0.77
C VAL A 46 -2.22 -3.16 -0.38
N LYS A 47 -1.21 -3.87 0.13
CA LYS A 47 -1.42 -5.10 0.88
C LYS A 47 -1.52 -4.76 2.36
N ALA A 48 -2.59 -5.18 3.03
CA ALA A 48 -2.69 -5.14 4.49
C ALA A 48 -2.79 -6.56 5.03
N LYS A 49 -1.93 -6.86 6.02
CA LYS A 49 -1.92 -8.12 6.75
C LYS A 49 -2.27 -7.87 8.21
N PHE A 50 -3.20 -8.64 8.74
CA PHE A 50 -3.67 -8.53 10.13
C PHE A 50 -3.15 -9.68 10.99
N ASN A 51 -2.85 -9.39 12.26
CA ASN A 51 -2.27 -10.32 13.23
C ASN A 51 -3.15 -11.57 13.49
N SER A 52 -4.45 -11.47 13.24
CA SER A 52 -5.41 -12.55 13.41
C SER A 52 -6.63 -12.33 12.52
N HIS A 53 -7.48 -13.36 12.44
CA HIS A 53 -8.81 -13.19 11.86
C HIS A 53 -9.56 -12.07 12.60
N LEU A 54 -10.11 -11.15 11.81
CA LEU A 54 -10.97 -10.10 12.32
C LEU A 54 -12.39 -10.63 12.49
N ALA A 55 -13.13 -10.06 13.44
CA ALA A 55 -14.57 -10.31 13.55
C ALA A 55 -15.25 -10.05 12.20
N LEU A 56 -16.27 -10.85 11.84
CA LEU A 56 -16.91 -10.80 10.52
C LEU A 56 -17.40 -9.40 10.16
N ASP A 57 -17.97 -8.66 11.12
CA ASP A 57 -18.45 -7.30 10.87
C ASP A 57 -17.32 -6.31 10.63
N LEU A 58 -16.18 -6.50 11.32
CA LEU A 58 -15.00 -5.68 11.09
C LEU A 58 -14.39 -5.93 9.71
N THR A 59 -14.32 -7.20 9.30
CA THR A 59 -13.92 -7.59 7.94
C THR A 59 -14.81 -6.94 6.89
N ARG A 60 -16.13 -6.97 7.08
CA ARG A 60 -17.09 -6.34 6.15
C ARG A 60 -16.91 -4.82 6.11
N ASN A 61 -16.73 -4.16 7.25
CA ASN A 61 -16.54 -2.72 7.30
C ASN A 61 -15.26 -2.30 6.57
N ILE A 62 -14.16 -3.03 6.76
CA ILE A 62 -12.90 -2.79 6.03
C ILE A 62 -13.11 -2.99 4.53
N GLN A 63 -13.67 -4.13 4.14
CA GLN A 63 -13.89 -4.44 2.73
C GLN A 63 -14.80 -3.41 2.06
N ALA A 64 -15.89 -2.99 2.72
CA ALA A 64 -16.81 -1.98 2.21
C ALA A 64 -16.09 -0.64 2.01
N PHE A 65 -15.40 -0.13 3.04
CA PHE A 65 -14.65 1.13 2.93
C PHE A 65 -13.59 1.09 1.81
N TRP A 66 -12.89 -0.03 1.66
CA TRP A 66 -11.84 -0.17 0.65
C TRP A 66 -12.41 -0.32 -0.76
N GLN A 67 -13.55 -1.00 -0.91
CA GLN A 67 -14.25 -1.15 -2.19
C GLN A 67 -14.91 0.15 -2.68
N GLU A 68 -15.23 1.08 -1.77
CA GLU A 68 -15.69 2.43 -2.16
C GLU A 68 -14.58 3.27 -2.80
N MET A 69 -13.33 3.03 -2.40
CA MET A 69 -12.17 3.85 -2.79
C MET A 69 -11.27 3.19 -3.83
N GLY A 70 -11.41 1.88 -4.02
CA GLY A 70 -10.55 1.07 -4.88
C GLY A 70 -11.19 -0.27 -5.22
N ILE A 71 -10.39 -1.17 -5.78
CA ILE A 71 -10.86 -2.49 -6.22
C ILE A 71 -9.95 -3.59 -5.68
N VAL A 72 -10.52 -4.77 -5.44
CA VAL A 72 -9.73 -5.96 -5.10
C VAL A 72 -8.77 -6.24 -6.25
N TYR A 73 -7.49 -6.39 -5.94
CA TYR A 73 -6.45 -6.57 -6.94
C TYR A 73 -6.00 -8.03 -6.99
N GLN A 74 -5.99 -8.60 -8.20
CA GLN A 74 -5.45 -9.93 -8.47
C GLN A 74 -4.00 -9.78 -8.94
N PRO A 75 -3.01 -10.23 -8.15
CA PRO A 75 -1.61 -10.02 -8.47
C PRO A 75 -1.18 -10.91 -9.64
N SER A 76 -0.35 -10.35 -10.53
CA SER A 76 0.41 -11.14 -11.49
C SER A 76 1.49 -11.96 -10.77
N ALA A 77 2.04 -13.00 -11.41
CA ALA A 77 3.09 -13.83 -10.80
C ALA A 77 4.28 -13.01 -10.29
N LYS A 78 4.68 -11.99 -11.06
CA LYS A 78 5.73 -11.03 -10.69
C LYS A 78 5.39 -10.25 -9.41
N ILE A 79 4.17 -9.75 -9.29
CA ILE A 79 3.74 -8.98 -8.11
C ILE A 79 3.59 -9.90 -6.89
N SER A 80 3.10 -11.11 -7.07
CA SER A 80 3.06 -12.12 -6.01
C SER A 80 4.45 -12.40 -5.46
N GLU A 81 5.44 -12.64 -6.34
CA GLU A 81 6.83 -12.90 -5.93
C GLU A 81 7.45 -11.70 -5.20
N VAL A 82 7.20 -10.47 -5.69
CA VAL A 82 7.64 -9.23 -5.02
C VAL A 82 7.08 -9.16 -3.60
N ILE A 83 5.77 -9.39 -3.44
CA ILE A 83 5.10 -9.35 -2.14
C ILE A 83 5.68 -10.43 -1.20
N GLU A 84 5.79 -11.67 -1.66
CA GLU A 84 6.33 -12.78 -0.86
C GLU A 84 7.77 -12.50 -0.39
N LYS A 85 8.61 -11.94 -1.26
CA LYS A 85 9.99 -11.59 -0.89
C LYS A 85 10.07 -10.45 0.10
N LEU A 86 9.21 -9.43 -0.03
CA LEU A 86 9.12 -8.35 0.95
C LEU A 86 8.65 -8.89 2.32
N GLU A 87 7.68 -9.80 2.33
CA GLU A 87 7.21 -10.46 3.56
C GLU A 87 8.27 -11.37 4.19
N ALA A 88 9.14 -11.97 3.37
CA ALA A 88 10.32 -12.70 3.84
C ALA A 88 11.45 -11.78 4.37
N GLY A 89 11.26 -10.45 4.34
CA GLY A 89 12.22 -9.47 4.84
C GLY A 89 13.33 -9.11 3.86
N GLU A 90 13.19 -9.42 2.55
CA GLU A 90 14.14 -8.93 1.55
C GLU A 90 14.09 -7.41 1.45
N SER A 91 15.25 -6.79 1.24
CA SER A 91 15.37 -5.34 1.15
C SER A 91 14.49 -4.75 0.03
N PRO A 92 13.64 -3.74 0.33
CA PRO A 92 12.84 -3.05 -0.69
C PRO A 92 13.67 -2.54 -1.86
N THR A 93 14.86 -1.96 -1.62
CA THR A 93 15.71 -1.44 -2.69
C THR A 93 16.25 -2.54 -3.61
N LYS A 94 16.59 -3.71 -3.04
CA LYS A 94 17.00 -4.88 -3.81
C LYS A 94 15.85 -5.37 -4.70
N ILE A 95 14.64 -5.45 -4.14
CA ILE A 95 13.43 -5.86 -4.87
C ILE A 95 13.08 -4.88 -5.99
N MET A 96 13.13 -3.57 -5.72
CA MET A 96 12.89 -2.55 -6.76
C MET A 96 13.86 -2.69 -7.95
N ASN A 97 15.15 -2.93 -7.68
CA ASN A 97 16.15 -3.12 -8.74
C ASN A 97 15.94 -4.41 -9.55
N LEU A 98 15.64 -5.53 -8.88
CA LEU A 98 15.45 -6.83 -9.53
C LEU A 98 14.17 -6.88 -10.36
N TYR A 99 13.07 -6.40 -9.79
CA TYR A 99 11.74 -6.55 -10.37
C TYR A 99 11.28 -5.30 -11.10
N GLN A 100 12.02 -4.18 -11.09
CA GLN A 100 11.58 -2.95 -11.75
C GLN A 100 10.16 -2.55 -11.30
N VAL A 101 9.96 -2.53 -9.98
CA VAL A 101 8.73 -2.10 -9.29
C VAL A 101 9.09 -0.99 -8.33
N VAL A 102 8.12 -0.18 -7.92
CA VAL A 102 8.37 0.89 -6.93
C VAL A 102 7.70 0.52 -5.62
N VAL A 103 8.51 0.11 -4.65
CA VAL A 103 8.05 -0.16 -3.28
C VAL A 103 8.15 1.14 -2.51
N VAL A 104 7.01 1.70 -2.10
CA VAL A 104 6.94 2.98 -1.42
C VAL A 104 7.13 2.81 0.09
N THR A 105 6.44 1.84 0.69
CA THR A 105 6.63 1.50 2.10
C THR A 105 6.31 0.03 2.36
N CYS A 106 6.97 -0.55 3.37
CA CYS A 106 6.77 -1.91 3.85
C CYS A 106 6.97 -1.92 5.37
N GLY A 107 5.94 -2.34 6.12
CA GLY A 107 5.99 -2.39 7.58
C GLY A 107 4.74 -1.77 8.22
N LYS A 108 4.94 -0.81 9.13
CA LYS A 108 3.83 -0.11 9.78
C LYS A 108 3.10 0.83 8.79
N PRO A 109 1.81 1.16 9.03
CA PRO A 109 1.02 2.04 8.18
C PRO A 109 1.42 3.51 8.38
N GLU A 110 2.66 3.83 8.06
CA GLU A 110 3.23 5.17 8.17
C GLU A 110 2.96 5.95 6.86
N ARG A 111 2.75 7.27 6.99
CA ARG A 111 2.33 8.13 5.87
C ARG A 111 3.51 8.76 5.15
N GLU A 112 4.58 8.97 5.88
CA GLU A 112 5.69 9.86 5.55
C GLU A 112 6.32 9.48 4.21
N GLU A 113 6.60 8.19 4.00
CA GLU A 113 7.17 7.68 2.75
C GLU A 113 6.24 7.87 1.54
N ILE A 114 4.92 7.76 1.74
CA ILE A 114 3.94 7.95 0.67
C ILE A 114 3.81 9.42 0.28
N GLU A 115 3.91 10.31 1.27
CA GLU A 115 3.92 11.77 1.06
C GLU A 115 5.19 12.21 0.35
N ILE A 116 6.37 11.77 0.83
CA ILE A 116 7.66 12.04 0.19
C ILE A 116 7.63 11.55 -1.26
N PHE A 117 7.15 10.33 -1.51
CA PHE A 117 7.10 9.78 -2.86
C PHE A 117 6.13 10.54 -3.77
N ARG A 118 4.95 10.91 -3.27
CA ARG A 118 3.98 11.75 -3.99
C ARG A 118 4.63 13.08 -4.40
N ASP A 119 5.32 13.74 -3.48
CA ASP A 119 5.90 15.05 -3.71
C ASP A 119 7.06 14.96 -4.72
N GLN A 120 7.91 13.93 -4.61
CA GLN A 120 8.97 13.65 -5.61
C GLN A 120 8.42 13.34 -7.01
N ILE A 121 7.28 12.65 -7.12
CA ILE A 121 6.62 12.43 -8.41
C ILE A 121 6.16 13.76 -9.01
N VAL A 122 5.52 14.62 -8.21
CA VAL A 122 5.04 15.94 -8.68
C VAL A 122 6.21 16.82 -9.11
N GLU A 123 7.32 16.82 -8.36
CA GLU A 123 8.55 17.54 -8.71
C GLU A 123 9.17 17.00 -10.01
N ARG A 124 9.20 15.68 -10.22
CA ARG A 124 9.78 15.05 -11.41
C ARG A 124 8.91 15.12 -12.67
N LEU A 125 7.57 15.18 -12.53
CA LEU A 125 6.62 15.27 -13.64
C LEU A 125 6.28 16.71 -14.05
N GLY A 126 6.83 17.72 -13.37
CA GLY A 126 6.80 19.11 -13.80
C GLY A 126 5.74 19.95 -13.12
N TYR A 127 6.06 20.45 -11.92
CA TYR A 127 5.71 21.80 -11.50
C TYR A 127 6.97 22.51 -11.04
N CYS A 128 7.20 23.72 -11.54
CA CYS A 128 8.34 24.56 -11.16
C CYS A 128 7.84 25.60 -10.14
N PRO A 129 8.05 25.42 -8.83
CA PRO A 129 8.01 26.55 -7.93
C PRO A 129 9.37 27.26 -8.07
N HIS A 130 9.31 28.34 -8.85
CA HIS A 130 10.29 29.41 -8.87
C HIS A 130 10.82 29.67 -7.44
N ASN A 131 12.14 29.57 -7.29
CA ASN A 131 12.96 29.95 -6.14
C ASN A 131 12.98 28.96 -4.97
N MET A 132 13.96 28.06 -5.00
CA MET A 132 14.77 27.79 -3.81
C MET A 132 16.24 28.01 -4.19
N ALA A 133 16.84 28.99 -3.50
CA ALA A 133 18.13 29.61 -3.76
C ALA A 133 19.33 28.67 -3.52
#